data_AF-A0A0S7YK98-F1
#
_entry.id   AF-A0A0S7YK98-F1
#
_cell.length_a   1.000
_cell.length_b   1.000
_cell.length_c   1.000
_cell.angle_alpha   90.00
_cell.angle_beta   90.00
_cell.angle_gamma   90.00
#
_symmetry.space_group_name_H-M   'P 1'
#
loop_
_entity.id
_entity.type
_entity.pdbx_description
1 polymer ?
#
loop_
_entity_poly.entity_id
_entity_poly.type
_entity_poly.pdbx_seq_one_letter_code
_entity_poly.pdbx_strand_id
1 'polypeptide(L)'
;DFLLGGNFHGQPVALALDFLTIAAAELANISERRIERLVNPKLSGLPAFLVKDGGLNSGFMIAQYTAAALVSENKVLSHPASVDSIPTSANKEDHVSMGTIAARKCREVVANTETVIAIELLCAAQALDLFTNLKPGKGSMAAYQVIRGAIAHLESDRILADDIAAMRNLIRSNRVLEAVEARIGRLH
;
A
#
# COMPACT_ATOMS: atom_id res chain seq x y z
N ASP A 1 -13.45 46.56 -14.25
CA ASP A 1 -13.96 46.15 -12.92
C ASP A 1 -13.02 45.18 -12.24
N PHE A 2 -12.84 45.34 -10.93
CA PHE A 2 -12.09 44.43 -10.06
C PHE A 2 -13.08 43.62 -9.22
N LEU A 3 -12.92 42.29 -9.21
CA LEU A 3 -13.72 41.39 -8.38
C LEU A 3 -12.88 40.88 -7.20
N LEU A 4 -13.34 41.18 -5.98
CA LEU A 4 -12.81 40.59 -4.75
C LEU A 4 -13.50 39.26 -4.50
N GLY A 5 -12.75 38.21 -4.17
CA GLY A 5 -13.29 36.86 -3.96
C GLY A 5 -12.43 36.02 -3.02
N GLY A 6 -12.91 34.81 -2.71
CA GLY A 6 -12.29 33.88 -1.76
C GLY A 6 -11.78 32.58 -2.38
N ASN A 7 -11.54 32.55 -3.70
CA ASN A 7 -11.16 31.31 -4.41
C ASN A 7 -9.81 30.73 -3.99
N PHE A 8 -9.03 31.45 -3.19
CA PHE A 8 -7.82 30.94 -2.53
C PHE A 8 -8.14 29.99 -1.35
N HIS A 9 -9.39 29.94 -0.87
CA HIS A 9 -9.78 29.10 0.26
C HIS A 9 -9.79 27.61 -0.11
N GLY A 10 -8.79 26.87 0.37
CA GLY A 10 -8.53 25.46 -0.01
C GLY A 10 -9.46 24.40 0.58
N GLN A 11 -10.67 24.74 1.07
CA GLN A 11 -11.56 23.77 1.75
C GLN A 11 -11.93 22.57 0.87
N PRO A 12 -12.30 22.75 -0.42
CA PRO A 12 -12.67 21.64 -1.28
C PRO A 12 -11.52 20.63 -1.45
N VAL A 13 -10.28 21.12 -1.53
CA VAL A 13 -9.08 20.30 -1.65
C VAL A 13 -8.76 19.60 -0.33
N ALA A 14 -8.87 20.30 0.80
CA ALA A 14 -8.64 19.74 2.12
C ALA A 14 -9.58 18.55 2.42
N LEU A 15 -10.87 18.71 2.16
CA LEU A 15 -11.86 17.65 2.32
C LEU A 15 -11.57 16.45 1.40
N ALA A 16 -11.28 16.70 0.13
CA ALA A 16 -10.96 15.64 -0.83
C ALA A 16 -9.73 14.80 -0.40
N LEU A 17 -8.69 15.46 0.12
CA LEU A 17 -7.48 14.79 0.60
C LEU A 17 -7.71 14.02 1.89
N ASP A 18 -8.56 14.51 2.79
CA ASP A 18 -8.95 13.75 3.98
C ASP A 18 -9.74 12.49 3.61
N PHE A 19 -10.68 12.57 2.67
CA PHE A 19 -11.39 11.40 2.18
C PHE A 19 -10.47 10.40 1.47
N LEU A 20 -9.54 10.89 0.64
CA LEU A 20 -8.54 10.02 0.00
C LEU A 20 -7.63 9.34 1.04
N THR A 21 -7.24 10.05 2.10
CA THR A 21 -6.46 9.47 3.21
C THR A 21 -7.20 8.28 3.83
N ILE A 22 -8.48 8.45 4.16
CA ILE A 22 -9.31 7.39 4.76
C ILE A 22 -9.44 6.19 3.79
N ALA A 23 -9.71 6.45 2.51
CA ALA A 23 -9.86 5.40 1.51
C ALA A 23 -8.56 4.61 1.29
N ALA A 24 -7.42 5.29 1.20
CA ALA A 24 -6.11 4.66 1.03
C ALA A 24 -5.69 3.85 2.28
N ALA A 25 -6.04 4.33 3.48
CA ALA A 25 -5.81 3.60 4.72
C ALA A 25 -6.59 2.27 4.75
N GLU A 26 -7.84 2.27 4.31
CA GLU A 26 -8.66 1.05 4.28
C GLU A 26 -8.16 0.03 3.24
N LEU A 27 -7.64 0.49 2.10
CA LEU A 27 -7.00 -0.40 1.12
C LEU A 27 -5.80 -1.14 1.73
N ALA A 28 -4.95 -0.44 2.49
CA ALA A 28 -3.85 -1.07 3.22
C ALA A 28 -4.36 -2.02 4.31
N ASN A 29 -5.41 -1.62 5.04
CA ASN A 29 -6.00 -2.41 6.12
C ASN A 29 -6.46 -3.79 5.63
N ILE A 30 -7.22 -3.86 4.54
CA ILE A 30 -7.67 -5.13 3.97
C ILE A 30 -6.53 -5.93 3.32
N SER A 31 -5.54 -5.25 2.74
CA SER A 31 -4.32 -5.88 2.18
C SER A 31 -3.54 -6.61 3.26
N GLU A 32 -3.34 -5.97 4.41
CA GLU A 32 -2.61 -6.58 5.53
C GLU A 32 -3.31 -7.81 6.09
N ARG A 33 -4.65 -7.85 6.10
CA ARG A 33 -5.40 -9.07 6.45
C ARG A 33 -5.17 -10.22 5.44
N ARG A 34 -4.94 -9.92 4.16
CA ARG A 34 -4.56 -10.93 3.16
C ARG A 34 -3.11 -11.38 3.33
N ILE A 35 -2.21 -10.50 3.73
CA ILE A 35 -0.83 -10.87 4.14
C ILE A 35 -0.89 -11.88 5.28
N GLU A 36 -1.61 -11.59 6.37
CA GLU A 36 -1.81 -12.52 7.49
C GLU A 36 -2.33 -13.88 7.01
N ARG A 37 -3.33 -13.90 6.15
CA ARG A 37 -3.88 -15.15 5.61
C ARG A 37 -2.83 -15.97 4.84
N LEU A 38 -1.93 -15.32 4.10
CA LEU A 38 -0.88 -16.02 3.33
C LEU A 38 0.20 -16.60 4.24
N VAL A 39 0.70 -15.81 5.19
CA VAL A 39 1.82 -16.23 6.07
C VAL A 39 1.40 -17.19 7.18
N ASN A 40 0.11 -17.24 7.52
CA ASN A 40 -0.42 -18.13 8.55
C ASN A 40 -0.71 -19.54 8.00
N PRO A 41 0.03 -20.58 8.44
CA PRO A 41 -0.10 -21.94 7.90
C PRO A 41 -1.48 -22.55 8.16
N LYS A 42 -2.18 -22.12 9.22
CA LYS A 42 -3.53 -22.61 9.54
C LYS A 42 -4.59 -22.06 8.58
N LEU A 43 -4.31 -20.95 7.90
CA LEU A 43 -5.24 -20.27 7.00
C LEU A 43 -4.90 -20.47 5.52
N SER A 44 -3.60 -20.59 5.19
CA SER A 44 -3.13 -20.74 3.82
C SER A 44 -2.98 -22.19 3.36
N GLY A 45 -2.73 -23.13 4.28
CA GLY A 45 -2.28 -24.48 3.91
C GLY A 45 -0.88 -24.50 3.30
N LEU A 46 -0.12 -23.40 3.43
CA LEU A 46 1.28 -23.26 2.99
C LEU A 46 2.24 -23.39 4.20
N PRO A 47 3.55 -23.59 3.95
CA PRO A 47 4.55 -23.45 5.01
C PRO A 47 4.43 -22.12 5.77
N ALA A 48 4.65 -22.18 7.08
CA ALA A 48 4.58 -20.99 7.94
C ALA A 48 5.50 -19.88 7.41
N PHE A 49 4.98 -18.66 7.32
CA PHE A 49 5.71 -17.48 6.82
C PHE A 49 6.31 -17.63 5.41
N LEU A 50 5.76 -18.55 4.61
CA LEU A 50 6.08 -18.76 3.19
C LEU A 50 7.56 -19.11 2.94
N VAL A 51 8.18 -19.87 3.84
CA VAL A 51 9.55 -20.35 3.69
C VAL A 51 9.65 -21.84 4.04
N LYS A 52 10.59 -22.54 3.40
CA LYS A 52 10.95 -23.93 3.75
C LYS A 52 11.87 -23.93 4.98
N ASP A 53 12.03 -25.08 5.62
CA ASP A 53 12.91 -25.26 6.79
C ASP A 53 12.65 -24.23 7.91
N GLY A 54 11.37 -24.07 8.25
CA GLY A 54 10.92 -23.18 9.32
C GLY A 54 11.59 -23.52 10.65
N GLY A 55 12.01 -22.48 11.38
CA GLY A 55 12.79 -22.59 12.61
C GLY A 55 14.25 -22.18 12.45
N LEU A 56 14.83 -22.39 11.26
CA LEU A 56 16.08 -21.74 10.84
C LEU A 56 15.80 -20.46 10.05
N ASN A 57 14.73 -20.47 9.24
CA ASN A 57 14.29 -19.31 8.46
C ASN A 57 12.99 -18.73 9.05
N SER A 58 12.90 -17.40 9.03
CA SER A 58 11.71 -16.63 9.44
C SER A 58 10.85 -16.19 8.26
N GLY A 59 11.38 -16.23 7.03
CA GLY A 59 10.64 -15.91 5.82
C GLY A 59 10.01 -14.51 5.87
N PHE A 60 8.72 -14.42 5.55
CA PHE A 60 7.97 -13.17 5.50
C PHE A 60 7.40 -12.69 6.84
N MET A 61 7.77 -13.31 7.97
CA MET A 61 7.26 -12.95 9.30
C MET A 61 7.45 -11.47 9.62
N ILE A 62 8.66 -10.93 9.43
CA ILE A 62 8.95 -9.54 9.78
C ILE A 62 8.38 -8.57 8.74
N ALA A 63 8.25 -8.99 7.48
CA ALA A 63 7.55 -8.20 6.47
C ALA A 63 6.08 -7.98 6.87
N GLN A 64 5.43 -8.99 7.45
CA GLN A 64 4.09 -8.82 8.01
C GLN A 64 4.08 -7.79 9.16
N TYR A 65 5.06 -7.81 10.06
CA TYR A 65 5.12 -6.84 11.16
C TYR A 65 5.25 -5.41 10.64
N THR A 66 6.06 -5.20 9.59
CA THR A 66 6.15 -3.92 8.88
C THR A 66 4.78 -3.51 8.34
N ALA A 67 4.07 -4.40 7.64
CA ALA A 67 2.75 -4.09 7.11
C ALA A 67 1.75 -3.71 8.22
N ALA A 68 1.71 -4.48 9.31
CA ALA A 68 0.82 -4.22 10.44
C ALA A 68 1.12 -2.88 11.14
N ALA A 69 2.40 -2.53 11.30
CA ALA A 69 2.82 -1.25 11.88
C ALA A 69 2.35 -0.06 11.02
N LEU A 70 2.54 -0.14 9.70
CA LEU A 70 2.13 0.91 8.76
C LEU A 70 0.60 1.08 8.74
N VAL A 71 -0.16 -0.02 8.74
CA VAL A 71 -1.62 0.03 8.85
C VAL A 71 -2.05 0.66 10.19
N SER A 72 -1.35 0.36 11.28
CA SER A 72 -1.65 0.96 12.58
C SER A 72 -1.39 2.47 12.59
N GLU A 73 -0.30 2.93 12.01
CA GLU A 73 0.01 4.36 11.88
C GLU A 73 -1.01 5.10 11.00
N ASN A 74 -1.44 4.48 9.90
CA ASN A 74 -2.47 5.04 9.01
C ASN A 74 -3.78 5.36 9.74
N LYS A 75 -4.12 4.63 10.82
CA LYS A 75 -5.32 4.90 11.63
C LYS A 75 -5.24 6.28 12.31
N VAL A 76 -4.07 6.65 12.82
CA VAL A 76 -3.85 7.97 13.43
C VAL A 76 -3.87 9.06 12.36
N LEU A 77 -3.17 8.82 11.25
CA LEU A 77 -3.12 9.77 10.12
C LEU A 77 -4.47 9.98 9.42
N SER A 78 -5.44 9.07 9.63
CA SER A 78 -6.79 9.19 9.08
C SER A 78 -7.68 10.20 9.80
N HIS A 79 -7.24 10.79 10.92
CA HIS A 79 -7.96 11.91 11.51
C HIS A 79 -8.02 13.09 10.51
N PRO A 80 -9.21 13.67 10.24
CA PRO A 80 -9.34 14.73 9.24
C PRO A 80 -8.65 16.00 9.73
N ALA A 81 -7.81 16.61 8.89
CA ALA A 81 -7.20 17.91 9.21
C ALA A 81 -8.13 19.07 8.86
N SER A 82 -9.01 18.87 7.87
CA SER A 82 -9.94 19.88 7.34
C SER A 82 -11.08 20.29 8.28
N VAL A 83 -11.21 19.61 9.43
CA VAL A 83 -12.19 19.96 10.49
C VAL A 83 -11.62 20.97 11.49
N ASP A 84 -10.31 21.25 11.43
CA ASP A 84 -9.67 22.27 12.25
C ASP A 84 -9.59 23.61 11.54
N SER A 85 -9.72 24.69 12.30
CA SER A 85 -9.56 26.07 11.84
C SER A 85 -9.17 26.96 13.00
N ILE A 86 -8.03 27.64 12.88
CA ILE A 86 -7.51 28.56 13.88
C ILE A 86 -7.44 29.96 13.25
N PRO A 87 -8.22 30.95 13.74
CA PRO A 87 -8.20 32.30 13.21
C PRO A 87 -6.81 32.94 13.26
N THR A 88 -6.43 33.64 12.20
CA THR A 88 -5.16 34.39 12.16
C THR A 88 -5.38 35.85 11.70
N SER A 89 -4.31 36.64 11.73
CA SER A 89 -4.32 38.01 11.20
C SER A 89 -5.38 38.91 11.85
N ALA A 90 -5.51 38.86 13.18
CA ALA A 90 -6.50 39.62 13.95
C ALA A 90 -7.95 39.45 13.43
N ASN A 91 -8.35 38.19 13.18
CA ASN A 91 -9.64 37.78 12.62
C ASN A 91 -9.92 38.28 11.19
N LYS A 92 -8.88 38.58 10.40
CA LYS A 92 -9.04 38.76 8.95
C LYS A 92 -9.11 37.44 8.20
N GLU A 93 -8.41 36.42 8.69
CA GLU A 93 -8.48 35.04 8.23
C GLU A 93 -9.10 34.21 9.36
N ASP A 94 -10.40 34.37 9.55
CA ASP A 94 -11.17 33.79 10.66
C ASP A 94 -11.61 32.34 10.42
N HIS A 95 -11.61 31.89 9.16
CA HIS A 95 -11.86 30.50 8.76
C HIS A 95 -10.84 30.05 7.72
N VAL A 96 -10.18 28.92 7.97
CA VAL A 96 -9.15 28.34 7.09
C VAL A 96 -9.34 26.84 6.94
N SER A 97 -8.62 26.23 5.99
CA SER A 97 -8.88 24.84 5.59
C SER A 97 -7.92 23.78 6.15
N MET A 98 -6.77 24.20 6.68
CA MET A 98 -5.67 23.30 7.04
C MET A 98 -5.27 22.30 5.92
N GLY A 99 -5.54 22.64 4.65
CA GLY A 99 -5.40 21.72 3.52
C GLY A 99 -3.97 21.23 3.27
N THR A 100 -2.95 21.97 3.70
CA THR A 100 -1.54 21.54 3.61
C THR A 100 -1.25 20.36 4.54
N ILE A 101 -1.88 20.31 5.72
CA ILE A 101 -1.77 19.17 6.65
C ILE A 101 -2.51 17.96 6.06
N ALA A 102 -3.71 18.17 5.50
CA ALA A 102 -4.44 17.12 4.78
C ALA A 102 -3.62 16.52 3.64
N ALA A 103 -2.94 17.35 2.84
CA ALA A 103 -2.06 16.88 1.76
C ALA A 103 -0.86 16.07 2.25
N ARG A 104 -0.19 16.54 3.31
CA ARG A 104 1.02 15.89 3.85
C ARG A 104 0.69 14.51 4.41
N LYS A 105 -0.38 14.38 5.21
CA LYS A 105 -0.78 13.09 5.77
C LYS A 105 -1.33 12.15 4.70
N CYS A 106 -2.06 12.67 3.71
CA CYS A 106 -2.52 11.86 2.58
C CYS A 106 -1.34 11.23 1.81
N ARG A 107 -0.29 12.02 1.55
CA ARG A 107 0.92 11.51 0.90
C ARG A 107 1.61 10.41 1.70
N GLU A 108 1.69 10.57 3.02
CA GLU A 108 2.27 9.56 3.92
C GLU A 108 1.46 8.26 3.88
N VAL A 109 0.13 8.35 4.04
CA VAL A 109 -0.75 7.18 4.00
C VAL A 109 -0.67 6.46 2.66
N VAL A 110 -0.61 7.18 1.53
CA VAL A 110 -0.41 6.56 0.21
C VAL A 110 0.93 5.82 0.14
N ALA A 111 2.02 6.40 0.64
CA ALA A 111 3.33 5.73 0.66
C ALA A 111 3.36 4.49 1.57
N ASN A 112 2.66 4.54 2.70
CA ASN A 112 2.46 3.41 3.59
C ASN A 112 1.65 2.31 2.88
N THR A 113 0.54 2.66 2.24
CA THR A 113 -0.31 1.74 1.48
C THR A 113 0.45 1.08 0.33
N GLU A 114 1.27 1.81 -0.42
CA GLU A 114 2.16 1.24 -1.44
C GLU A 114 3.08 0.14 -0.87
N THR A 115 3.61 0.36 0.34
CA THR A 115 4.52 -0.58 1.00
C THR A 115 3.78 -1.84 1.45
N VAL A 116 2.58 -1.69 2.01
CA VAL A 116 1.74 -2.84 2.39
C VAL A 116 1.37 -3.66 1.14
N ILE A 117 0.94 -3.02 0.06
CA ILE A 117 0.61 -3.70 -1.20
C ILE A 117 1.84 -4.37 -1.82
N ALA A 118 3.02 -3.76 -1.71
CA ALA A 118 4.27 -4.37 -2.14
C ALA A 118 4.56 -5.67 -1.37
N ILE A 119 4.40 -5.65 -0.04
CA ILE A 119 4.57 -6.86 0.80
C ILE A 119 3.54 -7.92 0.42
N GLU A 120 2.28 -7.54 0.19
CA GLU A 120 1.24 -8.47 -0.26
C GLU A 120 1.62 -9.15 -1.58
N LEU A 121 2.08 -8.39 -2.58
CA LEU A 121 2.47 -8.94 -3.88
C LEU A 121 3.69 -9.87 -3.78
N LEU A 122 4.65 -9.57 -2.90
CA LEU A 122 5.78 -10.46 -2.62
C LEU A 122 5.32 -11.77 -1.98
N CYS A 123 4.47 -11.69 -0.95
CA CYS A 123 3.89 -12.87 -0.30
C CYS A 123 3.07 -13.69 -1.30
N ALA A 124 2.27 -13.06 -2.16
CA ALA A 124 1.46 -13.74 -3.16
C ALA A 124 2.33 -14.45 -4.21
N ALA A 125 3.40 -13.81 -4.70
CA ALA A 125 4.33 -14.44 -5.62
C ALA A 125 5.06 -15.62 -4.97
N GLN A 126 5.46 -15.49 -3.70
CA GLN A 126 6.10 -16.57 -2.94
C GLN A 126 5.14 -17.74 -2.73
N ALA A 127 3.89 -17.45 -2.39
CA ALA A 127 2.85 -18.46 -2.26
C ALA A 127 2.64 -19.23 -3.56
N LEU A 128 2.70 -18.57 -4.73
CA LEU A 128 2.62 -19.23 -6.03
C LEU A 128 3.81 -20.16 -6.30
N ASP A 129 5.02 -19.82 -5.86
CA ASP A 129 6.18 -20.72 -6.01
C ASP A 129 6.03 -21.99 -5.16
N LEU A 130 5.46 -21.86 -3.97
CA LEU A 130 5.24 -22.97 -3.04
C LEU A 130 4.04 -23.83 -3.42
N PHE A 131 3.14 -23.31 -4.26
CA PHE A 131 1.90 -23.97 -4.64
C PHE A 131 1.97 -24.52 -6.06
N THR A 132 2.35 -25.79 -6.20
CA THR A 132 2.74 -26.39 -7.49
C THR A 132 1.57 -26.96 -8.32
N ASN A 133 0.39 -27.14 -7.74
CA ASN A 133 -0.70 -27.91 -8.36
C ASN A 133 -1.78 -27.09 -9.07
N LEU A 134 -1.70 -25.75 -9.06
CA LEU A 134 -2.68 -24.89 -9.71
C LEU A 134 -2.02 -23.90 -10.67
N LYS A 135 -2.69 -23.66 -11.79
CA LYS A 135 -2.26 -22.67 -12.77
C LYS A 135 -2.97 -21.34 -12.49
N PRO A 136 -2.22 -20.25 -12.20
CA PRO A 136 -2.79 -18.91 -12.07
C PRO A 136 -3.56 -18.47 -13.33
N GLY A 137 -4.54 -17.59 -13.14
CA GLY A 137 -5.21 -16.92 -14.26
C GLY A 137 -4.24 -16.09 -15.11
N LYS A 138 -4.64 -15.73 -16.34
CA LYS A 138 -3.78 -15.03 -17.30
C LYS A 138 -3.17 -13.73 -16.74
N GLY A 139 -3.96 -12.92 -16.05
CA GLY A 139 -3.50 -11.67 -15.41
C GLY A 139 -2.55 -11.95 -14.25
N SER A 140 -2.94 -12.84 -13.32
CA SER A 140 -2.09 -13.21 -12.17
C SER A 140 -0.74 -13.79 -12.60
N MET A 141 -0.72 -14.62 -13.66
CA MET A 141 0.52 -15.14 -14.23
C MET A 141 1.41 -14.03 -14.79
N ALA A 142 0.82 -13.03 -15.46
CA ALA A 142 1.56 -11.88 -15.98
C ALA A 142 2.22 -11.07 -14.85
N ALA A 143 1.46 -10.75 -13.80
CA ALA A 143 1.98 -10.08 -12.62
C ALA A 143 3.11 -10.88 -11.96
N TYR A 144 2.89 -12.18 -11.74
CA TYR A 144 3.89 -13.09 -11.17
C TYR A 144 5.19 -13.11 -11.98
N GLN A 145 5.11 -13.16 -13.31
CA GLN A 145 6.28 -13.14 -14.20
C GLN A 145 7.08 -11.83 -14.08
N VAL A 146 6.41 -10.68 -13.99
CA VAL A 146 7.09 -9.39 -13.77
C VAL A 146 7.80 -9.37 -12.41
N ILE A 147 7.14 -9.86 -11.36
CA ILE A 147 7.69 -9.89 -10.01
C ILE A 147 8.93 -10.80 -10.00
N ARG A 148 8.83 -12.04 -10.50
CA ARG A 148 9.95 -13.00 -10.52
C ARG A 148 11.09 -12.62 -11.45
N GLY A 149 10.81 -11.84 -12.50
CA GLY A 149 11.84 -11.26 -13.35
C GLY A 149 12.69 -10.19 -12.67
N ALA A 150 12.24 -9.62 -11.55
CA ALA A 150 12.96 -8.59 -10.80
C ALA A 150 13.38 -9.03 -9.39
N ILE A 151 12.61 -9.95 -8.78
CA ILE A 151 12.74 -10.35 -7.37
C ILE A 151 12.67 -11.87 -7.29
N ALA A 152 13.81 -12.47 -6.93
CA ALA A 152 13.96 -13.92 -6.86
C ALA A 152 13.05 -14.55 -5.79
N HIS A 153 12.75 -15.83 -5.96
CA HIS A 153 12.12 -16.66 -4.93
C HIS A 153 12.95 -16.62 -3.63
N LEU A 154 12.28 -16.65 -2.47
CA LEU A 154 12.94 -16.70 -1.17
C LEU A 154 13.15 -18.16 -0.75
N GLU A 155 14.32 -18.74 -1.08
CA GLU A 155 14.69 -20.09 -0.62
C GLU A 155 15.14 -20.09 0.85
N SER A 156 15.93 -19.10 1.26
CA SER A 156 16.43 -18.89 2.63
C SER A 156 16.37 -17.41 2.99
N ASP A 157 16.45 -17.10 4.28
CA ASP A 157 16.37 -15.72 4.78
C ASP A 157 17.41 -14.80 4.11
N ARG A 158 16.96 -13.61 3.73
CA ARG A 158 17.78 -12.50 3.22
C ARG A 158 17.18 -11.17 3.65
N ILE A 159 17.85 -10.07 3.33
CA ILE A 159 17.37 -8.72 3.62
C ILE A 159 16.13 -8.43 2.76
N LEU A 160 14.94 -8.50 3.37
CA LEU A 160 13.68 -8.25 2.66
C LEU A 160 13.42 -6.75 2.37
N ALA A 161 14.16 -5.84 3.00
CA ALA A 161 14.02 -4.41 2.73
C ALA A 161 14.29 -4.06 1.26
N ASP A 162 15.28 -4.72 0.65
CA ASP A 162 15.64 -4.52 -0.76
C ASP A 162 14.55 -5.07 -1.69
N ASP A 163 13.99 -6.24 -1.36
CA ASP A 163 12.88 -6.83 -2.10
C ASP A 163 11.62 -5.95 -2.03
N ILE A 164 11.29 -5.42 -0.85
CA ILE A 164 10.16 -4.50 -0.65
C ILE A 164 10.39 -3.22 -1.47
N ALA A 165 11.59 -2.64 -1.44
CA ALA A 165 11.92 -1.46 -2.22
C ALA A 165 11.81 -1.73 -3.74
N ALA A 166 12.33 -2.86 -4.22
CA ALA A 166 12.20 -3.28 -5.61
C ALA A 166 10.73 -3.46 -6.02
N MET A 167 9.91 -4.07 -5.17
CA MET A 167 8.49 -4.27 -5.45
C MET A 167 7.73 -2.93 -5.49
N ARG A 168 8.04 -1.99 -4.59
CA ARG A 168 7.50 -0.63 -4.66
C ARG A 168 7.87 0.09 -5.95
N ASN A 169 9.09 -0.09 -6.45
CA ASN A 169 9.51 0.46 -7.73
C ASN A 169 8.73 -0.15 -8.91
N LEU A 170 8.42 -1.45 -8.87
CA LEU A 170 7.57 -2.09 -9.87
C LEU A 170 6.12 -1.56 -9.86
N ILE A 171 5.57 -1.26 -8.68
CA ILE A 171 4.26 -0.63 -8.54
C ILE A 171 4.30 0.78 -9.15
N ARG A 172 5.25 1.62 -8.73
CA ARG A 172 5.37 3.02 -9.17
C ARG A 172 5.69 3.19 -10.65
N SER A 173 6.38 2.22 -11.24
CA SER A 173 6.66 2.21 -12.68
C SER A 173 5.51 1.65 -13.52
N ASN A 174 4.38 1.28 -12.91
CA ASN A 174 3.22 0.65 -13.55
C ASN A 174 3.51 -0.66 -14.29
N ARG A 175 4.72 -1.21 -14.20
CA ARG A 175 5.13 -2.41 -14.97
C ARG A 175 4.25 -3.62 -14.70
N VAL A 176 3.78 -3.78 -13.46
CA VAL A 176 2.84 -4.86 -13.10
C VAL A 176 1.50 -4.65 -13.79
N LEU A 177 0.95 -3.44 -13.71
CA LEU A 177 -0.35 -3.09 -14.31
C LEU A 177 -0.30 -3.26 -15.84
N GLU A 178 0.70 -2.68 -16.49
CA GLU A 178 0.88 -2.75 -17.95
C GLU A 178 0.99 -4.20 -18.44
N ALA A 179 1.75 -5.04 -17.73
CA ALA A 179 1.88 -6.46 -18.07
C ALA A 179 0.57 -7.24 -17.91
N VAL A 180 -0.21 -6.93 -16.88
CA VAL A 180 -1.54 -7.52 -16.68
C VAL A 180 -2.48 -7.06 -17.78
N GLU A 181 -2.57 -5.76 -18.05
CA GLU A 181 -3.48 -5.21 -19.06
C GLU A 181 -3.15 -5.70 -20.47
N ALA A 182 -1.85 -5.85 -20.80
CA ALA A 182 -1.42 -6.45 -22.07
C ALA A 182 -1.92 -7.90 -22.25
N ARG A 183 -2.25 -8.59 -21.16
CA ARG A 183 -2.73 -9.98 -21.20
C ARG A 183 -4.25 -10.13 -21.12
N ILE A 184 -4.95 -9.23 -20.41
CA ILE A 184 -6.39 -9.38 -20.15
C ILE A 184 -7.24 -8.21 -20.61
N GLY A 185 -6.64 -7.18 -21.22
CA GLY A 185 -7.30 -5.92 -21.55
C GLY A 185 -7.20 -4.91 -20.40
N ARG A 186 -7.60 -3.67 -20.67
CA ARG A 186 -7.54 -2.58 -19.68
C ARG A 186 -8.39 -2.90 -18.44
N LEU A 187 -7.85 -2.59 -17.28
CA LEU A 187 -8.59 -2.60 -16.02
C LEU A 187 -9.21 -1.20 -15.87
N HIS A 188 -10.53 -1.15 -15.76
CA HIS A 188 -11.30 0.09 -15.67
C HIS A 188 -11.54 0.49 -14.22
#